data_AF-A0A933GNH8-F1
#
_entry.id   AF-A0A933GNH8-F1
#
_cell.length_a   1.000
_cell.length_b   1.000
_cell.length_c   1.000
_cell.angle_alpha   90.00
_cell.angle_beta   90.00
_cell.angle_gamma   90.00
#
_symmetry.space_group_name_H-M   'P 1'
#
loop_
_entity.id
_entity.type
_entity.pdbx_description
1 polymer ?
#
loop_
_entity_poly.entity_id
_entity_poly.type
_entity_poly.pdbx_seq_one_letter_code
_entity_poly.pdbx_strand_id
1 'polypeptide(L)'
;PHEAHSKEPGDQLPETKFRFDFMLSNPPFGVTWGGKDGYEKEARKLEKTRYQAGMPRVNDGALLFLQTMLSKMQTPEKGGSHLAIIFNGSPLSNGDCGSGESEIRRWILENDWLDAIVMLPDQLFYNTGIFTYIWLLRNEKPASHRGRVMLIDARQQFEKEPKSFGNKRNRMTDAHRQWIEERYHKGWKPSFEDEHVKLFREKDFAFHKVKVVFWQTDEHDQPAVITERYEKTFTTASLAKEQSFHDSDLTFRVTVKAAGAEKTVEFVLKPKDSAAKKFKAALGDRPEILSVEWTHRHYVQDDEYIPHGEDIEAFLKREIAKPIIRWEDSPQLGYEILPNKYFYRYQPPTPAKDLLVEFWRLEKEAEKMLEGLAS
;
A
#
# COMPACT_ATOMS: atom_id res chain seq x y z
N PRO A 1 -20.32 -16.80 28.06
CA PRO A 1 -19.36 -17.77 27.45
C PRO A 1 -17.93 -17.19 27.51
N HIS A 2 -17.29 -17.35 28.66
CA HIS A 2 -15.88 -17.01 28.87
C HIS A 2 -15.19 -18.29 29.35
N GLU A 3 -14.14 -18.76 28.67
CA GLU A 3 -13.32 -19.83 29.24
C GLU A 3 -12.48 -19.25 30.37
N ALA A 4 -12.87 -19.55 31.61
CA ALA A 4 -12.18 -19.09 32.83
C ALA A 4 -10.69 -19.49 32.91
N HIS A 5 -10.26 -20.41 32.05
CA HIS A 5 -8.89 -20.90 31.94
C HIS A 5 -8.22 -20.57 30.60
N SER A 6 -8.79 -19.66 29.79
CA SER A 6 -8.09 -19.20 28.59
C SER A 6 -6.74 -18.61 29.01
N LYS A 7 -5.67 -19.13 28.41
CA LYS A 7 -4.30 -18.65 28.64
C LYS A 7 -3.96 -17.45 27.77
N GLU A 8 -4.84 -17.09 26.83
CA GLU A 8 -4.62 -15.95 25.96
C GLU A 8 -5.23 -14.68 26.58
N PRO A 9 -4.46 -13.58 26.72
CA PRO A 9 -4.93 -12.37 27.38
C PRO A 9 -6.12 -11.67 26.70
N GLY A 10 -6.40 -11.97 25.43
CA GLY A 10 -7.42 -11.28 24.63
C GLY A 10 -8.51 -12.18 24.06
N ASP A 11 -8.16 -13.37 23.57
CA ASP A 11 -9.12 -14.33 23.02
C ASP A 11 -9.52 -15.37 24.07
N GLN A 12 -10.80 -15.34 24.48
CA GLN A 12 -11.35 -16.29 25.44
C GLN A 12 -12.13 -17.43 24.81
N LEU A 13 -12.12 -17.52 23.48
CA LEU A 13 -12.86 -18.50 22.69
C LEU A 13 -11.87 -19.21 21.75
N PRO A 14 -11.01 -20.10 22.28
CA PRO A 14 -9.93 -20.71 21.51
C PRO A 14 -10.45 -21.42 20.27
N GLU A 15 -9.75 -21.24 19.15
CA GLU A 15 -10.14 -21.79 17.87
C GLU A 15 -10.21 -23.31 17.89
N THR A 16 -9.51 -24.04 18.74
CA THR A 16 -9.65 -25.52 18.76
C THR A 16 -11.05 -26.00 19.19
N LYS A 17 -11.83 -25.13 19.84
CA LYS A 17 -13.16 -25.46 20.39
C LYS A 17 -14.29 -24.63 19.78
N PHE A 18 -14.01 -23.37 19.47
CA PHE A 18 -15.03 -22.42 19.05
C PHE A 18 -14.92 -22.11 17.56
N ARG A 19 -16.03 -22.32 16.86
CA ARG A 19 -16.25 -22.04 15.46
C ARG A 19 -17.62 -21.38 15.32
N PHE A 20 -17.78 -20.46 14.38
CA PHE A 20 -18.98 -19.63 14.29
C PHE A 20 -19.50 -19.54 12.86
N ASP A 21 -20.81 -19.65 12.67
CA ASP A 21 -21.45 -19.51 11.36
C ASP A 21 -21.53 -18.03 10.92
N PHE A 22 -21.66 -17.10 11.89
CA PHE A 22 -21.72 -15.66 11.65
C PHE A 22 -20.80 -14.91 12.61
N MET A 23 -20.01 -13.98 12.09
CA MET A 23 -19.12 -13.13 12.89
C MET A 23 -19.17 -11.69 12.41
N LEU A 24 -19.38 -10.76 13.33
CA LEU A 24 -19.45 -9.32 13.06
C LEU A 24 -18.41 -8.61 13.93
N SER A 25 -17.62 -7.71 13.34
CA SER A 25 -16.60 -6.98 14.09
C SER A 25 -16.42 -5.54 13.60
N ASN A 26 -16.16 -4.65 14.54
CA ASN A 26 -15.71 -3.28 14.29
C ASN A 26 -14.46 -3.05 15.15
N PRO A 27 -13.28 -3.58 14.74
CA PRO A 27 -12.06 -3.45 15.50
C PRO A 27 -11.64 -1.98 15.60
N PRO A 28 -10.89 -1.59 16.64
CA PRO A 28 -10.33 -0.26 16.73
C PRO A 28 -9.33 -0.02 15.60
N PHE A 29 -9.38 1.15 14.96
CA PHE A 29 -8.55 1.48 13.80
C PHE A 29 -7.15 1.93 14.23
N GLY A 30 -6.11 1.44 13.56
CA GLY A 30 -4.73 1.90 13.75
C GLY A 30 -4.15 1.64 15.14
N VAL A 31 -4.61 0.58 15.82
CA VAL A 31 -4.07 0.22 17.13
C VAL A 31 -2.71 -0.42 16.97
N THR A 32 -1.70 0.19 17.58
CA THR A 32 -0.37 -0.39 17.76
C THR A 32 -0.48 -1.66 18.62
N TRP A 33 0.02 -2.77 18.10
CA TRP A 33 0.06 -4.06 18.78
C TRP A 33 1.46 -4.46 19.24
N GLY A 34 2.51 -3.76 18.80
CA GLY A 34 3.88 -3.91 19.34
C GLY A 34 4.22 -2.90 20.45
N GLY A 35 5.49 -2.89 20.84
CA GLY A 35 5.99 -2.04 21.92
C GLY A 35 5.78 -2.63 23.32
N LYS A 36 6.18 -1.86 24.35
CA LYS A 36 6.26 -2.33 25.74
C LYS A 36 4.93 -2.83 26.31
N ASP A 37 3.84 -2.14 25.96
CA ASP A 37 2.49 -2.47 26.42
C ASP A 37 1.65 -3.18 25.33
N GLY A 38 2.29 -3.55 24.21
CA GLY A 38 1.67 -4.28 23.12
C GLY A 38 1.56 -5.78 23.39
N TYR A 39 0.79 -6.48 22.55
CA TYR A 39 0.62 -7.93 22.62
C TYR A 39 1.52 -8.70 21.64
N GLU A 40 2.49 -8.05 21.00
CA GLU A 40 3.34 -8.62 19.95
C GLU A 40 4.01 -9.94 20.34
N LYS A 41 4.55 -10.03 21.57
CA LYS A 41 5.18 -11.27 22.05
C LYS A 41 4.20 -12.44 22.07
N GLU A 42 2.95 -12.20 22.44
CA GLU A 42 1.91 -13.23 22.46
C GLU A 42 1.40 -13.53 21.04
N ALA A 43 1.24 -12.50 20.21
CA ALA A 43 0.87 -12.67 18.80
C ALA A 43 1.87 -13.55 18.05
N ARG A 44 3.17 -13.31 18.22
CA ARG A 44 4.24 -14.08 17.57
C ARG A 44 4.25 -15.56 17.93
N LYS A 45 3.68 -15.97 19.07
CA LYS A 45 3.50 -17.40 19.38
C LYS A 45 2.48 -18.08 18.46
N LEU A 46 1.61 -17.31 17.83
CA LEU A 46 0.52 -17.77 16.95
C LEU A 46 0.84 -17.55 15.46
N GLU A 47 2.09 -17.20 15.15
CA GLU A 47 2.59 -17.02 13.76
C GLU A 47 2.41 -18.28 12.92
N LYS A 48 2.45 -19.48 13.52
CA LYS A 48 2.25 -20.74 12.80
C LYS A 48 0.79 -21.24 12.81
N THR A 49 -0.12 -20.51 13.43
CA THR A 49 -1.54 -20.90 13.53
C THR A 49 -2.43 -19.84 12.88
N ARG A 50 -3.15 -19.04 13.67
CA ARG A 50 -4.10 -18.05 13.13
C ARG A 50 -3.43 -16.92 12.36
N TYR A 51 -2.14 -16.66 12.59
CA TYR A 51 -1.38 -15.60 11.90
C TYR A 51 -0.41 -16.12 10.84
N GLN A 52 -0.67 -17.32 10.31
CA GLN A 52 0.19 -17.98 9.31
C GLN A 52 0.31 -17.24 7.97
N ALA A 53 -0.60 -16.32 7.66
CA ALA A 53 -0.52 -15.51 6.43
C ALA A 53 0.43 -14.32 6.56
N GLY A 54 1.10 -14.19 7.70
CA GLY A 54 1.96 -13.06 8.03
C GLY A 54 1.31 -12.14 9.06
N MET A 55 2.06 -11.10 9.45
CA MET A 55 1.62 -10.11 10.42
C MET A 55 1.81 -8.70 9.85
N PRO A 56 0.84 -7.79 10.06
CA PRO A 56 0.98 -6.40 9.63
C PRO A 56 2.10 -5.70 10.40
N ARG A 57 2.45 -4.47 10.03
CA ARG A 57 3.34 -3.64 10.84
C ARG A 57 2.80 -3.46 12.26
N VAL A 58 3.71 -3.35 13.22
CA VAL A 58 3.38 -3.28 14.65
C VAL A 58 2.50 -2.10 15.06
N ASN A 59 2.41 -1.06 14.22
CA ASN A 59 1.58 0.13 14.44
C ASN A 59 0.14 -0.01 13.94
N ASP A 60 -0.24 -1.12 13.30
CA ASP A 60 -1.61 -1.38 12.88
C ASP A 60 -1.99 -2.86 13.04
N GLY A 61 -2.82 -3.16 14.03
CA GLY A 61 -3.31 -4.51 14.33
C GLY A 61 -4.59 -4.92 13.60
N ALA A 62 -5.15 -4.12 12.70
CA ALA A 62 -6.46 -4.37 12.10
C ALA A 62 -6.59 -5.75 11.43
N LEU A 63 -5.58 -6.15 10.64
CA LEU A 63 -5.57 -7.45 9.97
C LEU A 63 -5.40 -8.65 10.92
N LEU A 64 -4.89 -8.44 12.13
CA LEU A 64 -4.81 -9.51 13.14
C LEU A 64 -6.20 -9.87 13.68
N PHE A 65 -7.11 -8.89 13.80
CA PHE A 65 -8.51 -9.18 14.13
C PHE A 65 -9.19 -10.01 13.05
N LEU A 66 -8.98 -9.68 11.77
CA LEU A 66 -9.55 -10.47 10.67
C LEU A 66 -8.99 -11.88 10.64
N GLN A 67 -7.67 -12.05 10.76
CA GLN A 67 -7.07 -13.39 10.81
C GLN A 67 -7.61 -14.23 11.99
N THR A 68 -7.90 -13.59 13.13
CA THR A 68 -8.56 -14.26 14.27
C THR A 68 -10.00 -14.68 13.97
N MET A 69 -10.75 -13.90 13.19
CA MET A 69 -12.08 -14.32 12.72
C MET A 69 -11.97 -15.47 11.71
N LEU A 70 -11.01 -15.41 10.79
CA LEU A 70 -10.76 -16.44 9.77
C LEU A 70 -10.40 -17.79 10.40
N SER A 71 -9.58 -17.80 11.45
CA SER A 71 -9.22 -19.06 12.15
C SER A 71 -10.39 -19.74 12.85
N LYS A 72 -11.50 -19.03 13.03
CA LYS A 72 -12.73 -19.50 13.71
C LYS A 72 -13.87 -19.80 12.75
N MET A 73 -13.60 -19.79 11.45
CA MET A 73 -14.60 -20.19 10.46
C MET A 73 -14.96 -21.67 10.59
N GLN A 74 -16.25 -21.97 10.50
CA GLN A 74 -16.76 -23.31 10.28
C GLN A 74 -16.26 -23.83 8.94
N THR A 75 -16.18 -25.15 8.81
CA THR A 75 -15.76 -25.76 7.55
C THR A 75 -16.88 -25.65 6.50
N PRO A 76 -16.57 -25.56 5.20
CA PRO A 76 -17.59 -25.48 4.15
C PRO A 76 -18.59 -26.64 4.18
N GLU A 77 -18.18 -27.84 4.60
CA GLU A 77 -19.05 -29.02 4.72
C GLU A 77 -20.15 -28.85 5.78
N LYS A 78 -19.94 -27.94 6.75
CA LYS A 78 -20.92 -27.57 7.78
C LYS A 78 -21.69 -26.30 7.44
N GLY A 79 -21.61 -25.82 6.19
CA GLY A 79 -22.25 -24.59 5.74
C GLY A 79 -21.34 -23.35 5.78
N GLY A 80 -20.10 -23.50 6.23
CA GLY A 80 -19.12 -22.41 6.27
C GLY A 80 -19.50 -21.27 7.21
N SER A 81 -18.83 -20.13 7.04
CA SER A 81 -19.03 -18.93 7.84
C SER A 81 -19.26 -17.69 6.98
N HIS A 82 -19.97 -16.72 7.55
CA HIS A 82 -20.17 -15.39 7.00
C HIS A 82 -19.61 -14.34 7.97
N LEU A 83 -18.69 -13.53 7.49
CA LEU A 83 -18.01 -12.50 8.27
C LEU A 83 -18.38 -11.13 7.70
N ALA A 84 -18.65 -10.17 8.59
CA ALA A 84 -18.60 -8.75 8.24
C ALA A 84 -17.67 -8.03 9.21
N ILE A 85 -16.67 -7.35 8.68
CA ILE A 85 -15.72 -6.55 9.46
C ILE A 85 -15.63 -5.14 8.89
N ILE A 86 -15.60 -4.14 9.79
CA ILE A 86 -15.44 -2.74 9.39
C ILE A 86 -13.98 -2.34 9.51
N PHE A 87 -13.44 -1.71 8.46
CA PHE A 87 -12.09 -1.18 8.43
C PHE A 87 -12.04 0.27 8.00
N ASN A 88 -10.93 0.94 8.34
CA ASN A 88 -10.48 2.15 7.65
C ASN A 88 -9.77 1.78 6.32
N GLY A 89 -9.12 2.75 5.68
CA GLY A 89 -8.40 2.52 4.42
C GLY A 89 -7.14 1.64 4.54
N SER A 90 -6.54 1.50 5.73
CA SER A 90 -5.25 0.83 5.89
C SER A 90 -5.25 -0.64 5.42
N PRO A 91 -6.19 -1.51 5.85
CA PRO A 91 -6.24 -2.90 5.41
C PRO A 91 -6.39 -3.11 3.91
N LEU A 92 -6.89 -2.11 3.16
CA LEU A 92 -7.08 -2.20 1.72
C LEU A 92 -5.76 -2.11 0.93
N SER A 93 -4.83 -1.24 1.34
CA SER A 93 -3.71 -0.84 0.49
C SER A 93 -2.35 -0.76 1.19
N ASN A 94 -2.29 -0.80 2.53
CA ASN A 94 -1.00 -0.75 3.21
C ASN A 94 -0.20 -2.03 2.96
N GLY A 95 1.12 -1.89 2.84
CA GLY A 95 2.00 -3.02 2.57
C GLY A 95 2.38 -3.13 1.11
N ASP A 96 3.57 -3.66 0.90
CA ASP A 96 4.20 -3.76 -0.41
C ASP A 96 4.43 -5.25 -0.73
N CYS A 97 5.01 -5.57 -1.89
CA CYS A 97 5.34 -6.94 -2.29
C CYS A 97 6.09 -7.68 -1.16
N GLY A 98 5.54 -8.82 -0.74
CA GLY A 98 6.09 -9.65 0.34
C GLY A 98 5.93 -9.09 1.77
N SER A 99 5.29 -7.94 1.95
CA SER A 99 4.98 -7.42 3.29
C SER A 99 3.77 -8.15 3.88
N GLY A 100 3.70 -8.24 5.21
CA GLY A 100 2.66 -9.01 5.89
C GLY A 100 1.24 -8.59 5.55
N GLU A 101 0.96 -7.29 5.41
CA GLU A 101 -0.38 -6.82 4.98
C GLU A 101 -0.75 -7.30 3.58
N SER A 102 0.21 -7.24 2.65
CA SER A 102 0.04 -7.73 1.28
C SER A 102 -0.18 -9.24 1.25
N GLU A 103 0.64 -10.01 1.99
CA GLU A 103 0.52 -11.47 2.06
C GLU A 103 -0.79 -11.92 2.73
N ILE A 104 -1.28 -11.19 3.74
CA ILE A 104 -2.59 -11.47 4.33
C ILE A 104 -3.71 -11.25 3.31
N ARG A 105 -3.68 -10.14 2.55
CA ARG A 105 -4.66 -9.90 1.48
C ARG A 105 -4.59 -10.97 0.39
N ARG A 106 -3.38 -11.30 -0.06
CA ARG A 106 -3.12 -12.37 -1.01
C ARG A 106 -3.73 -13.67 -0.53
N TRP A 107 -3.46 -14.08 0.70
CA TRP A 107 -3.98 -15.30 1.29
C TRP A 107 -5.51 -15.32 1.30
N ILE A 108 -6.16 -14.22 1.69
CA ILE A 108 -7.62 -14.11 1.68
C ILE A 108 -8.20 -14.22 0.26
N LEU A 109 -7.56 -13.58 -0.72
CA LEU A 109 -8.00 -13.56 -2.11
C LEU A 109 -7.78 -14.91 -2.80
N GLU A 110 -6.62 -15.53 -2.63
CA GLU A 110 -6.28 -16.83 -3.22
C GLU A 110 -7.10 -17.98 -2.61
N ASN A 111 -7.52 -17.87 -1.34
CA ASN A 111 -8.49 -18.81 -0.75
C ASN A 111 -9.94 -18.51 -1.14
N ASP A 112 -10.19 -17.49 -1.98
CA ASP A 112 -11.50 -17.07 -2.46
C ASP A 112 -12.48 -16.74 -1.32
N TRP A 113 -11.99 -16.14 -0.23
CA TRP A 113 -12.83 -15.82 0.94
C TRP A 113 -13.44 -14.43 0.90
N LEU A 114 -12.78 -13.45 0.29
CA LEU A 114 -13.32 -12.09 0.19
C LEU A 114 -14.47 -12.05 -0.81
N ASP A 115 -15.68 -11.78 -0.35
CA ASP A 115 -16.89 -11.80 -1.18
C ASP A 115 -17.23 -10.42 -1.74
N ALA A 116 -17.27 -9.41 -0.86
CA ALA A 116 -17.52 -8.05 -1.27
C ALA A 116 -16.88 -7.02 -0.33
N ILE A 117 -16.65 -5.82 -0.85
CA ILE A 117 -16.28 -4.64 -0.05
C ILE A 117 -17.28 -3.52 -0.35
N VAL A 118 -17.89 -2.99 0.71
CA VAL A 118 -18.81 -1.85 0.62
C VAL A 118 -18.08 -0.60 1.11
N MET A 119 -17.93 0.38 0.23
CA MET A 119 -17.36 1.70 0.55
C MET A 119 -18.45 2.56 1.20
N LEU A 120 -18.32 2.84 2.49
CA LEU A 120 -19.32 3.61 3.23
C LEU A 120 -19.07 5.12 3.09
N PRO A 121 -20.10 5.95 3.33
CA PRO A 121 -19.95 7.40 3.48
C PRO A 121 -18.87 7.79 4.49
N ASP A 122 -18.27 8.96 4.30
CA ASP A 122 -17.43 9.60 5.31
C ASP A 122 -18.28 10.07 6.49
N GLN A 123 -17.64 10.51 7.58
CA GLN A 123 -18.33 11.16 8.71
C GLN A 123 -19.51 10.35 9.30
N LEU A 124 -19.42 9.01 9.27
CA LEU A 124 -20.41 8.11 9.89
C LEU A 124 -20.15 7.86 11.37
N PHE A 125 -18.90 8.01 11.82
CA PHE A 125 -18.45 7.69 13.18
C PHE A 125 -18.28 8.94 14.03
N TYR A 126 -18.50 8.81 15.35
CA TYR A 126 -18.41 9.93 16.30
C TYR A 126 -16.99 10.52 16.42
N ASN A 127 -15.97 9.66 16.34
CA ASN A 127 -14.59 10.02 16.65
C ASN A 127 -13.72 10.25 15.41
N THR A 128 -14.21 9.97 14.20
CA THR A 128 -13.43 10.14 12.97
C THR A 128 -14.32 10.47 11.77
N GLY A 129 -13.82 11.35 10.91
CA GLY A 129 -14.47 11.75 9.67
C GLY A 129 -14.06 10.92 8.46
N ILE A 130 -13.23 9.89 8.63
CA ILE A 130 -12.67 9.12 7.51
C ILE A 130 -13.72 8.24 6.81
N PHE A 131 -13.41 7.83 5.58
CA PHE A 131 -14.10 6.73 4.92
C PHE A 131 -13.84 5.40 5.62
N THR A 132 -14.87 4.56 5.67
CA THR A 132 -14.80 3.21 6.23
C THR A 132 -15.37 2.20 5.25
N TYR A 133 -15.01 0.94 5.43
CA TYR A 133 -15.30 -0.13 4.48
C TYR A 133 -15.81 -1.35 5.21
N ILE A 134 -16.91 -1.92 4.76
CA ILE A 134 -17.38 -3.22 5.23
C ILE A 134 -16.76 -4.28 4.33
N TRP A 135 -15.94 -5.17 4.88
CA TRP A 135 -15.50 -6.36 4.18
C TRP A 135 -16.46 -7.50 4.53
N LEU A 136 -17.04 -8.10 3.51
CA LEU A 136 -17.85 -9.30 3.59
C LEU A 136 -16.99 -10.48 3.14
N LEU A 137 -16.86 -11.49 4.00
CA LEU A 137 -16.11 -12.70 3.69
C LEU A 137 -16.97 -13.94 3.94
N ARG A 138 -16.75 -14.97 3.13
CA ARG A 138 -17.34 -16.30 3.30
C ARG A 138 -16.47 -17.37 2.69
N ASN A 139 -16.39 -18.52 3.33
CA ASN A 139 -15.60 -19.67 2.84
C ASN A 139 -16.44 -20.74 2.13
N GLU A 140 -17.76 -20.58 2.10
CA GLU A 140 -18.67 -21.33 1.22
C GLU A 140 -19.26 -20.31 0.24
N LYS A 141 -18.56 -20.01 -0.86
CA LYS A 141 -19.06 -19.05 -1.86
C LYS A 141 -20.08 -19.70 -2.81
N PRO A 142 -21.22 -19.03 -3.10
CA PRO A 142 -22.15 -19.47 -4.12
C PRO A 142 -21.44 -19.56 -5.47
N ALA A 143 -21.91 -20.44 -6.35
CA ALA A 143 -21.28 -20.64 -7.66
C ALA A 143 -21.16 -19.33 -8.47
N SER A 144 -22.12 -18.41 -8.33
CA SER A 144 -22.06 -17.09 -8.96
C SER A 144 -20.99 -16.17 -8.36
N HIS A 145 -20.42 -16.42 -7.18
CA HIS A 145 -19.45 -15.52 -6.56
C HIS A 145 -18.01 -16.01 -6.73
N ARG A 146 -17.81 -17.30 -7.02
CA ARG A 146 -16.49 -17.95 -7.02
C ARG A 146 -15.48 -17.25 -7.93
N GLY A 147 -14.26 -17.08 -7.41
CA GLY A 147 -13.14 -16.41 -8.09
C GLY A 147 -13.39 -14.92 -8.36
N ARG A 148 -14.39 -14.33 -7.70
CA ARG A 148 -14.77 -12.93 -7.89
C ARG A 148 -14.97 -12.21 -6.56
N VAL A 149 -14.72 -10.91 -6.60
CA VAL A 149 -14.94 -9.96 -5.51
C VAL A 149 -15.80 -8.82 -6.03
N MET A 150 -16.84 -8.46 -5.28
CA MET A 150 -17.67 -7.31 -5.60
C MET A 150 -17.22 -6.07 -4.82
N LEU A 151 -17.08 -4.94 -5.49
CA LEU A 151 -16.96 -3.64 -4.84
C LEU A 151 -18.25 -2.86 -5.03
N ILE A 152 -18.76 -2.26 -3.95
CA ILE A 152 -19.96 -1.42 -3.96
C ILE A 152 -19.58 -0.02 -3.45
N ASP A 153 -19.74 1.00 -4.29
CA ASP A 153 -19.52 2.40 -3.91
C ASP A 153 -20.80 3.00 -3.31
N ALA A 154 -20.92 2.91 -1.98
CA ALA A 154 -22.03 3.49 -1.23
C ALA A 154 -21.68 4.83 -0.58
N ARG A 155 -20.58 5.50 -0.98
CA ARG A 155 -20.11 6.75 -0.33
C ARG A 155 -21.14 7.88 -0.33
N GLN A 156 -22.03 7.90 -1.31
CA GLN A 156 -23.11 8.88 -1.44
C GLN A 156 -24.43 8.44 -0.80
N GLN A 157 -24.47 7.26 -0.16
CA GLN A 157 -25.68 6.71 0.45
C GLN A 157 -25.83 7.18 1.89
N PHE A 158 -26.12 8.47 2.05
CA PHE A 158 -26.36 9.09 3.36
C PHE A 158 -27.30 10.27 3.25
N GLU A 159 -27.84 10.67 4.40
CA GLU A 159 -28.40 12.00 4.60
C GLU A 159 -27.67 12.71 5.73
N LYS A 160 -27.73 14.04 5.76
CA LYS A 160 -27.07 14.82 6.81
C LYS A 160 -27.76 14.59 8.14
N GLU A 161 -26.96 14.44 9.19
CA GLU A 161 -27.45 14.46 10.55
C GLU A 161 -28.07 15.84 10.86
N PRO A 162 -29.27 15.90 11.46
CA PRO A 162 -29.87 17.17 11.86
C PRO A 162 -28.99 17.97 12.83
N LYS A 163 -28.16 17.26 13.61
CA LYS A 163 -27.16 17.82 14.51
C LYS A 163 -25.88 16.98 14.42
N SER A 164 -24.73 17.64 14.33
CA SER A 164 -23.44 16.93 14.34
C SER A 164 -23.14 16.33 15.72
N PHE A 165 -22.64 15.10 15.75
CA PHE A 165 -22.19 14.39 16.95
C PHE A 165 -20.69 14.11 16.87
N GLY A 166 -19.88 15.05 17.35
CA GLY A 166 -18.43 15.01 17.12
C GLY A 166 -18.12 15.09 15.62
N ASN A 167 -17.41 14.10 15.10
CA ASN A 167 -17.13 13.96 13.66
C ASN A 167 -18.29 13.36 12.86
N LYS A 168 -19.32 12.83 13.53
CA LYS A 168 -20.48 12.25 12.84
C LYS A 168 -21.36 13.36 12.27
N ARG A 169 -21.48 13.40 10.95
CA ARG A 169 -22.32 14.34 10.21
C ARG A 169 -23.26 13.68 9.21
N ASN A 170 -23.03 12.40 8.90
CA ASN A 170 -23.82 11.64 7.95
C ASN A 170 -24.53 10.48 8.67
N ARG A 171 -25.75 10.13 8.24
CA ARG A 171 -26.49 8.97 8.72
C ARG A 171 -27.04 8.14 7.56
N MET A 172 -27.16 6.84 7.81
CA MET A 172 -27.72 5.87 6.87
C MET A 172 -29.09 5.43 7.38
N THR A 173 -30.12 5.70 6.57
CA THR A 173 -31.50 5.27 6.80
C THR A 173 -31.69 3.84 6.28
N ASP A 174 -32.86 3.26 6.52
CA ASP A 174 -33.20 1.94 5.98
C ASP A 174 -33.23 1.94 4.46
N ALA A 175 -33.62 3.06 3.82
CA ALA A 175 -33.54 3.20 2.37
C ALA A 175 -32.10 3.07 1.85
N HIS A 176 -31.12 3.69 2.53
CA HIS A 176 -29.70 3.56 2.16
C HIS A 176 -29.17 2.14 2.38
N ARG A 177 -29.61 1.46 3.45
CA ARG A 177 -29.23 0.06 3.74
C ARG A 177 -29.80 -0.89 2.69
N GLN A 178 -31.09 -0.74 2.38
CA GLN A 178 -31.77 -1.50 1.34
C GLN A 178 -31.13 -1.28 -0.03
N TRP A 179 -30.73 -0.04 -0.35
CA TRP A 179 -30.00 0.26 -1.59
C TRP A 179 -28.71 -0.56 -1.75
N ILE A 180 -27.98 -0.77 -0.65
CA ILE A 180 -26.75 -1.59 -0.62
C ILE A 180 -27.09 -3.07 -0.73
N GLU A 181 -28.06 -3.54 0.05
CA GLU A 181 -28.51 -4.94 0.05
C GLU A 181 -28.98 -5.38 -1.34
N GLU A 182 -29.79 -4.55 -2.01
CA GLU A 182 -30.26 -4.83 -3.36
C GLU A 182 -29.11 -4.95 -4.36
N ARG A 183 -28.08 -4.11 -4.25
CA ARG A 183 -26.89 -4.15 -5.11
C ARG A 183 -26.02 -5.36 -4.83
N TYR A 184 -25.85 -5.70 -3.56
CA TYR A 184 -25.16 -6.93 -3.19
C TYR A 184 -25.86 -8.16 -3.78
N HIS A 185 -27.19 -8.26 -3.70
CA HIS A 185 -27.91 -9.42 -4.24
C HIS A 185 -28.04 -9.42 -5.77
N LYS A 186 -28.33 -8.28 -6.39
CA LYS A 186 -28.53 -8.19 -7.84
C LYS A 186 -27.20 -8.14 -8.60
N GLY A 187 -26.14 -7.64 -7.98
CA GLY A 187 -24.82 -7.41 -8.59
C GLY A 187 -24.10 -8.65 -9.10
N TRP A 188 -24.48 -9.84 -8.62
CA TRP A 188 -23.89 -11.11 -9.08
C TRP A 188 -24.51 -11.64 -10.38
N LYS A 189 -25.60 -11.03 -10.86
CA LYS A 189 -26.27 -11.46 -12.09
C LYS A 189 -25.43 -11.03 -13.31
N PRO A 190 -25.27 -11.88 -14.35
CA PRO A 190 -24.40 -11.59 -15.50
C PRO A 190 -24.68 -10.28 -16.26
N SER A 191 -25.91 -9.76 -16.19
CA SER A 191 -26.34 -8.56 -16.91
C SER A 191 -26.68 -7.40 -15.98
N PHE A 192 -26.17 -7.41 -14.75
CA PHE A 192 -26.36 -6.30 -13.83
C PHE A 192 -25.32 -5.21 -14.11
N GLU A 193 -25.77 -4.12 -14.73
CA GLU A 193 -24.99 -2.92 -14.93
C GLU A 193 -25.44 -1.85 -13.92
N ASP A 194 -24.55 -1.51 -13.00
CA ASP A 194 -24.73 -0.40 -12.06
C ASP A 194 -23.38 0.29 -11.88
N GLU A 195 -23.41 1.61 -11.99
CA GLU A 195 -22.22 2.43 -11.99
C GLU A 195 -21.48 2.45 -10.64
N HIS A 196 -22.14 1.97 -9.58
CA HIS A 196 -21.64 1.81 -8.22
C HIS A 196 -21.24 0.37 -7.88
N VAL A 197 -21.41 -0.59 -8.81
CA VAL A 197 -21.06 -1.99 -8.56
C VAL A 197 -20.04 -2.45 -9.61
N LYS A 198 -18.92 -2.99 -9.13
CA LYS A 198 -17.88 -3.56 -10.00
C LYS A 198 -17.47 -4.93 -9.49
N LEU A 199 -17.27 -5.86 -10.42
CA LEU A 199 -16.80 -7.21 -10.15
C LEU A 199 -15.36 -7.36 -10.63
N PHE A 200 -14.52 -7.94 -9.79
CA PHE A 200 -13.11 -8.18 -10.04
C PHE A 200 -12.78 -9.64 -9.82
N ARG A 201 -11.74 -10.14 -10.47
CA ARG A 201 -11.09 -11.41 -10.19
C ARG A 201 -10.05 -11.24 -9.09
N GLU A 202 -9.61 -12.34 -8.49
CA GLU A 202 -8.62 -12.32 -7.41
C GLU A 202 -7.30 -11.66 -7.83
N LYS A 203 -6.92 -11.85 -9.10
CA LYS A 203 -5.68 -11.32 -9.69
C LYS A 203 -5.75 -9.86 -10.10
N ASP A 204 -6.94 -9.27 -10.19
CA ASP A 204 -7.10 -7.85 -10.55
C ASP A 204 -6.58 -6.90 -9.44
N PHE A 205 -6.36 -7.44 -8.25
CA PHE A 205 -5.79 -6.76 -7.09
C PHE A 205 -4.28 -6.98 -6.94
N ALA A 206 -3.68 -7.82 -7.79
CA ALA A 206 -2.26 -8.11 -7.74
C ALA A 206 -1.46 -7.08 -8.55
N PHE A 207 -0.25 -6.79 -8.11
CA PHE A 207 0.69 -5.91 -8.82
C PHE A 207 2.13 -6.42 -8.71
N HIS A 208 2.93 -6.03 -9.69
CA HIS A 208 4.38 -6.12 -9.68
C HIS A 208 4.95 -4.83 -9.12
N LYS A 209 5.99 -4.95 -8.30
CA LYS A 209 6.82 -3.80 -7.91
C LYS A 209 8.12 -3.87 -8.69
N VAL A 210 8.29 -2.94 -9.61
CA VAL A 210 9.45 -2.89 -10.49
C VAL A 210 10.34 -1.72 -10.10
N LYS A 211 11.53 -2.02 -9.60
CA LYS A 211 12.54 -1.01 -9.32
C LYS A 211 13.18 -0.57 -10.63
N VAL A 212 13.10 0.71 -10.95
CA VAL A 212 13.66 1.32 -12.16
C VAL A 212 14.80 2.26 -11.80
N VAL A 213 15.81 2.35 -12.68
CA VAL A 213 16.99 3.19 -12.44
C VAL A 213 17.28 4.07 -13.65
N PHE A 214 17.50 5.36 -13.40
CA PHE A 214 17.69 6.39 -14.42
C PHE A 214 18.95 7.21 -14.21
N TRP A 215 19.58 7.64 -15.29
CA TRP A 215 20.62 8.67 -15.23
C TRP A 215 19.96 10.03 -15.00
N GLN A 216 20.55 10.83 -14.12
CA GLN A 216 20.18 12.23 -13.99
C GLN A 216 21.00 13.10 -14.93
N THR A 217 20.36 14.17 -15.38
CA THR A 217 21.01 15.27 -16.09
C THR A 217 21.02 16.51 -15.22
N ASP A 218 21.96 17.41 -15.48
CA ASP A 218 21.98 18.75 -14.91
C ASP A 218 21.02 19.69 -15.67
N GLU A 219 21.03 20.97 -15.30
CA GLU A 219 20.20 22.02 -15.89
C GLU A 219 20.48 22.28 -17.39
N HIS A 220 21.57 21.73 -17.94
CA HIS A 220 21.98 21.84 -19.34
C HIS A 220 21.85 20.52 -20.10
N ASP A 221 21.06 19.58 -19.57
CA ASP A 221 20.86 18.23 -20.12
C ASP A 221 22.16 17.40 -20.24
N GLN A 222 23.21 17.76 -19.48
CA GLN A 222 24.46 16.99 -19.44
C GLN A 222 24.43 15.94 -18.33
N PRO A 223 25.20 14.84 -18.41
CA PRO A 223 25.28 13.86 -17.34
C PRO A 223 25.64 14.51 -15.99
N ALA A 224 24.71 14.45 -15.03
CA ALA A 224 24.97 14.96 -13.70
C ALA A 224 26.02 14.10 -12.99
N VAL A 225 26.90 14.75 -12.22
CA VAL A 225 27.93 14.09 -11.42
C VAL A 225 27.78 14.56 -9.97
N ILE A 226 27.83 13.63 -9.03
CA ILE A 226 27.66 13.87 -7.60
C ILE A 226 28.88 13.33 -6.86
N THR A 227 29.24 13.99 -5.75
CA THR A 227 30.17 13.47 -4.76
C THR A 227 29.43 13.22 -3.46
N GLU A 228 29.51 12.01 -2.93
CA GLU A 228 28.81 11.60 -1.71
C GLU A 228 29.63 10.60 -0.88
N ARG A 229 29.13 10.23 0.30
CA ARG A 229 29.75 9.20 1.12
C ARG A 229 29.46 7.82 0.54
N TYR A 230 30.48 6.99 0.44
CA TYR A 230 30.31 5.60 0.04
C TYR A 230 29.86 4.75 1.24
N GLU A 231 28.60 4.30 1.22
CA GLU A 231 27.97 3.61 2.35
C GLU A 231 28.23 2.09 2.37
N LYS A 232 28.58 1.50 1.23
CA LYS A 232 28.82 0.05 1.12
C LYS A 232 30.18 -0.32 1.71
N THR A 233 30.36 -1.59 2.05
CA THR A 233 31.68 -2.10 2.47
C THR A 233 32.70 -1.91 1.34
N PHE A 234 33.76 -1.14 1.59
CA PHE A 234 34.74 -0.77 0.58
C PHE A 234 35.70 -1.94 0.27
N THR A 235 35.37 -2.74 -0.75
CA THR A 235 36.09 -3.97 -1.13
C THR A 235 36.32 -4.02 -2.63
N THR A 236 37.30 -4.82 -3.08
CA THR A 236 37.53 -5.03 -4.52
C THR A 236 36.28 -5.50 -5.27
N ALA A 237 35.47 -6.36 -4.64
CA ALA A 237 34.21 -6.85 -5.20
C ALA A 237 33.15 -5.76 -5.31
N SER A 238 33.04 -4.86 -4.31
CA SER A 238 32.10 -3.74 -4.38
C SER A 238 32.52 -2.74 -5.47
N LEU A 239 33.80 -2.39 -5.56
CA LEU A 239 34.32 -1.50 -6.61
C LEU A 239 34.05 -2.07 -8.01
N ALA A 240 34.26 -3.37 -8.21
CA ALA A 240 33.99 -4.00 -9.51
C ALA A 240 32.50 -3.93 -9.89
N LYS A 241 31.59 -4.05 -8.91
CA LYS A 241 30.15 -3.88 -9.13
C LYS A 241 29.79 -2.44 -9.50
N GLU A 242 30.35 -1.45 -8.80
CA GLU A 242 30.11 -0.04 -9.14
C GLU A 242 30.65 0.31 -10.52
N GLN A 243 31.87 -0.12 -10.82
CA GLN A 243 32.52 0.09 -12.12
C GLN A 243 31.67 -0.48 -13.26
N SER A 244 31.17 -1.71 -13.10
CA SER A 244 30.31 -2.36 -14.09
C SER A 244 28.94 -1.67 -14.24
N PHE A 245 28.41 -1.08 -13.17
CA PHE A 245 27.10 -0.42 -13.20
C PHE A 245 27.18 0.98 -13.82
N HIS A 246 28.19 1.77 -13.45
CA HIS A 246 28.31 3.14 -13.91
C HIS A 246 28.86 3.29 -15.33
N ASP A 247 29.74 2.35 -15.74
CA ASP A 247 30.46 2.40 -17.02
C ASP A 247 31.05 3.81 -17.32
N SER A 248 31.46 4.51 -16.26
CA SER A 248 32.07 5.83 -16.29
C SER A 248 33.27 5.88 -15.34
N ASP A 249 34.03 6.97 -15.39
CA ASP A 249 35.10 7.20 -14.43
C ASP A 249 34.48 7.37 -13.02
N LEU A 250 35.03 6.62 -12.05
CA LEU A 250 34.68 6.72 -10.63
C LEU A 250 35.89 7.27 -9.88
N THR A 251 35.72 8.37 -9.17
CA THR A 251 36.79 8.94 -8.33
C THR A 251 36.50 8.59 -6.88
N PHE A 252 37.48 8.03 -6.17
CA PHE A 252 37.36 7.69 -4.76
C PHE A 252 38.34 8.49 -3.94
N ARG A 253 37.88 9.08 -2.84
CA ARG A 253 38.68 9.74 -1.82
C ARG A 253 38.53 8.96 -0.51
N VAL A 254 39.58 8.26 -0.12
CA VAL A 254 39.57 7.33 1.03
C VAL A 254 40.43 7.91 2.14
N THR A 255 39.83 8.14 3.31
CA THR A 255 40.56 8.49 4.53
C THR A 255 40.87 7.22 5.28
N VAL A 256 42.15 6.99 5.52
CA VAL A 256 42.66 5.81 6.22
C VAL A 256 43.52 6.21 7.41
N LYS A 257 43.58 5.35 8.41
CA LYS A 257 44.52 5.47 9.53
C LYS A 257 45.69 4.52 9.31
N ALA A 258 46.89 5.08 9.20
CA ALA A 258 48.13 4.34 9.01
C ALA A 258 49.20 4.88 9.96
N ALA A 259 49.86 3.99 10.72
CA ALA A 259 50.90 4.35 11.68
C ALA A 259 50.51 5.46 12.68
N GLY A 260 49.23 5.50 13.08
CA GLY A 260 48.71 6.48 14.05
C GLY A 260 48.34 7.84 13.47
N ALA A 261 48.54 8.07 12.17
CA ALA A 261 48.14 9.29 11.46
C ALA A 261 47.02 9.02 10.46
N GLU A 262 46.14 10.01 10.27
CA GLU A 262 45.13 9.98 9.22
C GLU A 262 45.74 10.46 7.90
N LYS A 263 45.45 9.74 6.82
CA LYS A 263 45.89 10.07 5.47
C LYS A 263 44.74 9.89 4.50
N THR A 264 44.59 10.84 3.59
CA THR A 264 43.63 10.74 2.49
C THR A 264 44.34 10.27 1.22
N VAL A 265 43.77 9.27 0.55
CA VAL A 265 44.23 8.74 -0.74
C VAL A 265 43.13 8.93 -1.75
N GLU A 266 43.46 9.54 -2.89
CA GLU A 266 42.53 9.72 -4.00
C GLU A 266 42.97 8.87 -5.19
N PHE A 267 42.03 8.17 -5.83
CA PHE A 267 42.29 7.43 -7.06
C PHE A 267 41.07 7.36 -7.97
N VAL A 268 41.32 7.28 -9.28
CA VAL A 268 40.30 7.10 -10.31
C VAL A 268 40.28 5.65 -10.81
N LEU A 269 39.09 5.08 -10.87
CA LEU A 269 38.76 3.79 -11.45
C LEU A 269 37.99 4.02 -12.76
N LYS A 270 38.66 3.82 -13.90
CA LYS A 270 38.05 3.93 -15.23
C LYS A 270 37.32 2.62 -15.59
N PRO A 271 36.37 2.61 -16.54
CA PRO A 271 35.60 1.40 -16.87
C PRO A 271 36.43 0.15 -17.20
N LYS A 272 37.60 0.31 -17.82
CA LYS A 272 38.49 -0.79 -18.24
C LYS A 272 39.60 -1.11 -17.24
N ASP A 273 39.68 -0.40 -16.11
CA ASP A 273 40.71 -0.63 -15.11
C ASP A 273 40.46 -1.93 -14.34
N SER A 274 41.52 -2.55 -13.84
CA SER A 274 41.37 -3.65 -12.86
C SER A 274 41.11 -3.08 -11.47
N ALA A 275 39.88 -3.20 -10.97
CA ALA A 275 39.50 -2.76 -9.63
C ALA A 275 40.43 -3.30 -8.55
N ALA A 276 40.82 -4.57 -8.62
CA ALA A 276 41.75 -5.19 -7.67
C ALA A 276 43.13 -4.54 -7.69
N LYS A 277 43.69 -4.25 -8.88
CA LYS A 277 45.00 -3.59 -9.00
C LYS A 277 44.95 -2.16 -8.50
N LYS A 278 43.91 -1.39 -8.85
CA LYS A 278 43.72 0.01 -8.40
C LYS A 278 43.54 0.09 -6.89
N PHE A 279 42.71 -0.78 -6.32
CA PHE A 279 42.48 -0.87 -4.89
C PHE A 279 43.79 -1.20 -4.15
N LYS A 280 44.53 -2.22 -4.60
CA LYS A 280 45.81 -2.60 -3.97
C LYS A 280 46.87 -1.50 -4.13
N ALA A 281 46.93 -0.82 -5.27
CA ALA A 281 47.86 0.27 -5.50
C ALA A 281 47.56 1.49 -4.62
N ALA A 282 46.28 1.80 -4.39
CA ALA A 282 45.86 2.93 -3.57
C ALA A 282 45.99 2.64 -2.07
N LEU A 283 45.57 1.46 -1.62
CA LEU A 283 45.42 1.15 -0.19
C LEU A 283 46.42 0.13 0.37
N GLY A 284 47.21 -0.57 -0.45
CA GLY A 284 48.16 -1.57 0.06
C GLY A 284 47.47 -2.73 0.81
N ASP A 285 48.10 -3.21 1.90
CA ASP A 285 47.67 -4.42 2.63
C ASP A 285 46.59 -4.17 3.71
N ARG A 286 45.62 -3.29 3.42
CA ARG A 286 44.41 -3.00 4.24
C ARG A 286 44.64 -2.14 5.49
N PRO A 287 44.82 -0.82 5.34
CA PRO A 287 44.76 0.12 6.44
C PRO A 287 43.34 0.20 7.01
N GLU A 288 43.21 0.69 8.25
CA GLU A 288 41.92 0.98 8.86
C GLU A 288 41.24 2.12 8.06
N ILE A 289 40.16 1.81 7.35
CA ILE A 289 39.40 2.78 6.56
C ILE A 289 38.45 3.52 7.49
N LEU A 290 38.59 4.84 7.58
CA LEU A 290 37.77 5.71 8.42
C LEU A 290 36.54 6.21 7.65
N SER A 291 36.75 6.69 6.42
CA SER A 291 35.68 7.14 5.53
C SER A 291 36.08 7.01 4.07
N VAL A 292 35.08 6.89 3.21
CA VAL A 292 35.23 6.89 1.77
C VAL A 292 34.20 7.85 1.20
N GLU A 293 34.65 8.78 0.37
CA GLU A 293 33.82 9.57 -0.52
C GLU A 293 34.07 9.11 -1.95
N TRP A 294 33.07 9.27 -2.79
CA TRP A 294 33.19 8.95 -4.21
C TRP A 294 32.44 9.94 -5.07
N THR A 295 32.99 10.17 -6.26
CA THR A 295 32.40 11.00 -7.31
C THR A 295 32.03 10.10 -8.48
N HIS A 296 30.76 10.14 -8.89
CA HIS A 296 30.22 9.28 -9.95
C HIS A 296 29.09 9.96 -10.70
N ARG A 297 28.71 9.40 -11.85
CA ARG A 297 27.52 9.82 -12.58
C ARG A 297 26.28 9.59 -11.71
N HIS A 298 25.46 10.62 -11.55
CA HIS A 298 24.28 10.61 -10.69
C HIS A 298 23.17 9.78 -11.33
N TYR A 299 22.59 8.87 -10.54
CA TYR A 299 21.39 8.12 -10.90
C TYR A 299 20.34 8.25 -9.80
N VAL A 300 19.08 8.06 -10.17
CA VAL A 300 17.98 7.90 -9.20
C VAL A 300 17.34 6.54 -9.39
N GLN A 301 16.75 6.04 -8.32
CA GLN A 301 15.94 4.83 -8.33
C GLN A 301 14.51 5.22 -7.99
N ASP A 302 13.57 4.60 -8.69
CA ASP A 302 12.15 4.71 -8.38
C ASP A 302 11.51 3.32 -8.39
N ASP A 303 10.33 3.20 -7.80
CA ASP A 303 9.56 1.97 -7.76
C ASP A 303 8.25 2.17 -8.54
N GLU A 304 8.05 1.37 -9.58
CA GLU A 304 6.84 1.35 -10.39
C GLU A 304 5.92 0.20 -9.99
N TYR A 305 4.62 0.49 -9.89
CA TYR A 305 3.59 -0.46 -9.47
C TYR A 305 2.73 -0.84 -10.67
N ILE A 306 2.99 -2.02 -11.23
CA ILE A 306 2.42 -2.46 -12.50
C ILE A 306 1.32 -3.49 -12.24
N PRO A 307 0.08 -3.28 -12.70
CA PRO A 307 -0.99 -4.26 -12.51
C PRO A 307 -0.61 -5.65 -13.04
N HIS A 308 -0.99 -6.70 -12.30
CA HIS A 308 -0.71 -8.05 -12.73
C HIS A 308 -1.42 -8.39 -14.05
N GLY A 309 -0.69 -9.02 -14.96
CA GLY A 309 -1.16 -9.34 -16.31
C GLY A 309 -0.78 -8.32 -17.38
N GLU A 310 -0.26 -7.15 -17.00
CA GLU A 310 0.43 -6.26 -17.96
C GLU A 310 1.86 -6.73 -18.23
N ASP A 311 2.32 -6.57 -19.47
CA ASP A 311 3.71 -6.80 -19.84
C ASP A 311 4.58 -5.65 -19.28
N ILE A 312 5.52 -5.99 -18.40
CA ILE A 312 6.35 -5.01 -17.68
C ILE A 312 7.14 -4.15 -18.66
N GLU A 313 7.78 -4.75 -19.67
CA GLU A 313 8.62 -4.00 -20.61
C GLU A 313 7.80 -3.03 -21.46
N ALA A 314 6.62 -3.47 -21.93
CA ALA A 314 5.68 -2.62 -22.66
C ALA A 314 5.12 -1.49 -21.80
N PHE A 315 4.79 -1.76 -20.53
CA PHE A 315 4.36 -0.74 -19.57
C PHE A 315 5.44 0.32 -19.39
N LEU A 316 6.67 -0.09 -19.08
CA LEU A 316 7.78 0.83 -18.84
C LEU A 316 8.07 1.70 -20.07
N LYS A 317 8.05 1.12 -21.28
CA LYS A 317 8.23 1.89 -22.53
C LYS A 317 7.12 2.90 -22.79
N ARG A 318 5.90 2.61 -22.35
CA ARG A 318 4.73 3.46 -22.56
C ARG A 318 4.67 4.61 -21.56
N GLU A 319 4.90 4.31 -20.29
CA GLU A 319 4.71 5.26 -19.19
C GLU A 319 5.97 6.09 -18.89
N ILE A 320 7.16 5.59 -19.25
CA ILE A 320 8.42 6.22 -18.87
C ILE A 320 9.18 6.70 -20.10
N ALA A 321 9.16 8.02 -20.31
CA ALA A 321 9.85 8.66 -21.41
C ALA A 321 11.39 8.69 -21.25
N LYS A 322 11.90 8.57 -20.02
CA LYS A 322 13.34 8.63 -19.74
C LYS A 322 14.00 7.28 -20.04
N PRO A 323 15.22 7.24 -20.61
CA PRO A 323 15.96 6.00 -20.80
C PRO A 323 16.20 5.27 -19.47
N ILE A 324 15.63 4.07 -19.35
CA ILE A 324 15.84 3.18 -18.20
C ILE A 324 17.19 2.47 -18.38
N ILE A 325 18.04 2.55 -17.35
CA ILE A 325 19.35 1.88 -17.34
C ILE A 325 19.15 0.39 -17.09
N ARG A 326 18.39 0.10 -16.04
CA ARG A 326 18.03 -1.24 -15.60
C ARG A 326 16.70 -1.16 -14.87
N TRP A 327 15.98 -2.26 -14.91
CA TRP A 327 14.83 -2.48 -14.05
C TRP A 327 14.88 -3.89 -13.49
N GLU A 328 14.30 -4.07 -12.31
CA GLU A 328 14.22 -5.35 -11.62
C GLU A 328 12.83 -5.50 -11.00
N ASP A 329 12.13 -6.58 -11.36
CA ASP A 329 10.85 -6.92 -10.76
C ASP A 329 11.05 -7.61 -9.40
N SER A 330 10.13 -7.35 -8.48
CA SER A 330 10.02 -8.08 -7.24
C SER A 330 9.69 -9.55 -7.52
N PRO A 331 10.35 -10.51 -6.83
CA PRO A 331 10.07 -11.94 -7.03
C PRO A 331 8.67 -12.36 -6.53
N GLN A 332 8.03 -11.52 -5.73
CA GLN A 332 6.70 -11.73 -5.18
C GLN A 332 5.77 -10.61 -5.65
N LEU A 333 4.53 -10.98 -5.92
CA LEU A 333 3.47 -10.01 -6.21
C LEU A 333 3.04 -9.30 -4.93
N GLY A 334 2.70 -8.03 -5.07
CA GLY A 334 1.95 -7.28 -4.09
C GLY A 334 0.46 -7.44 -4.34
N TYR A 335 -0.35 -7.29 -3.30
CA TYR A 335 -1.80 -7.25 -3.40
C TYR A 335 -2.31 -5.98 -2.74
N GLU A 336 -3.13 -5.22 -3.46
CA GLU A 336 -3.80 -4.03 -2.96
C GLU A 336 -5.21 -3.92 -3.54
N ILE A 337 -6.10 -3.34 -2.76
CA ILE A 337 -7.45 -3.03 -3.18
C ILE A 337 -7.54 -1.51 -3.18
N LEU A 338 -7.70 -0.89 -4.34
CA LEU A 338 -7.82 0.56 -4.48
C LEU A 338 -9.20 0.97 -4.97
N PRO A 339 -10.27 0.87 -4.14
CA PRO A 339 -11.63 1.17 -4.58
C PRO A 339 -11.78 2.57 -5.19
N ASN A 340 -11.07 3.55 -4.65
CA ASN A 340 -11.07 4.92 -5.19
C ASN A 340 -10.57 5.01 -6.64
N LYS A 341 -9.55 4.21 -7.01
CA LYS A 341 -9.04 4.13 -8.40
C LYS A 341 -10.10 3.54 -9.32
N TYR A 342 -10.81 2.51 -8.85
CA TYR A 342 -11.79 1.81 -9.67
C TYR A 342 -13.06 2.62 -9.93
N PHE A 343 -13.51 3.43 -8.96
CA PHE A 343 -14.70 4.28 -9.13
C PHE A 343 -14.38 5.72 -9.52
N TYR A 344 -13.11 6.03 -9.81
CA TYR A 344 -12.73 7.35 -10.29
C TYR A 344 -13.39 7.64 -11.64
N ARG A 345 -13.97 8.83 -11.74
CA ARG A 345 -14.46 9.38 -13.00
C ARG A 345 -13.75 10.69 -13.23
N TYR A 346 -13.03 10.76 -14.35
CA TYR A 346 -12.43 12.00 -14.77
C TYR A 346 -13.52 13.04 -15.00
N GLN A 347 -13.46 14.13 -14.25
CA GLN A 347 -14.23 15.32 -14.51
C GLN A 347 -13.27 16.34 -15.12
N PRO A 348 -13.43 16.68 -16.42
CA PRO A 348 -12.60 17.71 -17.00
C PRO A 348 -12.80 19.02 -16.23
N PRO A 349 -11.72 19.79 -16.02
CA PRO A 349 -11.88 21.10 -15.40
C PRO A 349 -12.81 21.96 -16.26
N THR A 350 -13.67 22.74 -15.60
CA THR A 350 -14.52 23.71 -16.29
C THR A 350 -13.66 24.62 -17.16
N PRO A 351 -13.96 24.79 -18.46
CA PRO A 351 -13.16 25.65 -19.34
C PRO A 351 -13.02 27.07 -18.77
N ALA A 352 -11.84 27.67 -18.92
CA ALA A 352 -11.56 29.00 -18.37
C ALA A 352 -12.55 30.08 -18.83
N LYS A 353 -13.04 29.97 -20.08
CA LYS A 353 -14.08 30.87 -20.61
C LYS A 353 -15.38 30.83 -19.82
N ASP A 354 -15.79 29.66 -19.34
CA ASP A 354 -17.06 29.45 -18.66
C ASP A 354 -16.92 29.88 -17.19
N LEU A 355 -15.74 29.64 -16.59
CA LEU A 355 -15.39 30.18 -15.27
C LEU A 355 -15.38 31.71 -15.25
N LEU A 356 -14.89 32.36 -16.31
CA LEU A 356 -14.90 33.82 -16.41
C LEU A 356 -16.32 34.37 -16.50
N VAL A 357 -17.21 33.74 -17.28
CA VAL A 357 -18.63 34.14 -17.35
C VAL A 357 -19.29 34.02 -15.98
N GLU A 358 -19.04 32.91 -15.28
CA GLU A 358 -19.60 32.69 -13.93
C GLU A 358 -19.03 33.67 -12.89
N PHE A 359 -17.74 33.99 -12.97
CA PHE A 359 -17.12 35.01 -12.12
C PHE A 359 -17.81 36.37 -12.26
N TRP A 360 -18.00 36.86 -13.50
CA TRP A 360 -18.69 38.13 -13.74
C TRP A 360 -20.17 38.10 -13.34
N ARG A 361 -20.82 36.93 -13.42
CA ARG A 361 -22.19 36.75 -12.91
C ARG A 361 -22.24 36.91 -11.40
N LEU A 362 -21.35 36.22 -10.68
CA LEU A 362 -21.26 36.26 -9.22
C LEU A 362 -20.86 37.65 -8.71
N GLU A 363 -19.97 38.36 -9.41
CA GLU A 363 -19.60 39.73 -9.07
C GLU A 363 -20.82 40.66 -9.14
N LYS A 364 -21.60 40.60 -10.23
CA LYS A 364 -22.85 41.38 -10.36
C LYS A 364 -23.89 41.04 -9.29
N GLU A 365 -23.99 39.78 -8.90
CA GLU A 365 -24.88 39.36 -7.81
C GLU A 365 -24.42 39.91 -6.47
N ALA A 366 -23.11 39.90 -6.19
CA ALA A 366 -22.53 40.46 -4.99
C ALA A 366 -22.71 41.98 -4.91
N GLU A 367 -22.47 42.71 -6.00
CA GLU A 367 -22.73 44.16 -6.10
C GLU A 367 -24.18 44.49 -5.79
N LYS A 368 -25.13 43.77 -6.39
CA LYS A 368 -26.56 43.96 -6.15
C LYS A 368 -26.97 43.69 -4.70
N MET A 369 -26.37 42.69 -4.04
CA MET A 369 -26.60 42.43 -2.62
C MET A 369 -26.05 43.54 -1.73
N LEU A 370 -24.88 44.10 -2.08
CA LEU A 370 -24.28 45.22 -1.33
C LEU A 370 -25.10 46.51 -1.48
N GLU A 371 -25.60 46.82 -2.67
CA GLU A 371 -26.51 47.96 -2.89
C GLU A 371 -27.80 47.83 -2.08
N GLY A 372 -28.39 46.63 -2.04
CA GLY A 372 -29.60 46.35 -1.27
C GLY A 372 -29.42 46.36 0.25
N LEU A 373 -28.18 46.32 0.76
CA LEU A 373 -27.85 46.51 2.18
C LEU A 373 -27.54 47.97 2.52
N ALA A 374 -27.20 48.78 1.51
CA ALA A 374 -26.91 50.21 1.65
C ALA A 374 -28.16 51.10 1.51
N SER A 375 -29.26 50.55 0.99
CA SER A 375 -30.62 51.13 0.98
C SER A 375 -31.42 50.69 2.20
#